data_AF-F2DRC1-F1
#
_entry.id   AF-F2DRC1-F1
#
_cell.length_a   1.000
_cell.length_b   1.000
_cell.length_c   1.000
_cell.angle_alpha   90.00
_cell.angle_beta   90.00
_cell.angle_gamma   90.00
#
_symmetry.space_group_name_H-M   'P 1'
#
loop_
_entity.id
_entity.type
_entity.pdbx_description
1 polymer ?
#
loop_
_entity_poly.entity_id
_entity_poly.type
_entity_poly.pdbx_seq_one_letter_code
_entity_poly.pdbx_strand_id
1 'polypeptide(L)'
;PGDSVPVAGSLTPRKRREREGGSRELPRLWRRSHAHGVAHPELARPFPRPRRFSQIGWFGCVFSIILGLVVCRERGAWIGAGRSSVEGLRGFEAAGAEIPSEAGVSGALRGVISGAPAGDGVGGGAVRAQVRGAAPARAHQGAARAVHVARLQVLRRARWRRGRPGAQRRRPPARGGGGRGGGAARGRRRLALQLQGDDHGGGRGRLAFVFLLALLYRQLQAPPPKTCGSPGGPPVTAPRIRLSDGRHLAYHESGVPREQAKHKIVFVHGFDSCRYDALRVSPELAQELGIYIVSFDRPGYGESDPHPARTEKSIALDIAELADSLHLGSRFYLVGFSMGGEIMWSCLKHIPHRLAGVSILGPVGNYWWSGFPSNVSWDAWYQQIPQDQWAVRVAHHAPWLTYWWNTQKFFPASSVISFNPAILSREDTAMIPMFASRPCASKARQQGEHESLHRDMIVGFGKWGWSPLEMENPFPGDEADVHLWHGAEDLIVPVGLSRYIAQRLPWVQYHELPTTGHLFPMADGMGDVILRTMLLGEK
;
A
#
# COMPACT_ATOMS: atom_id res chain seq x y z
N PRO A 1 -24.36 -3.73 79.71
CA PRO A 1 -25.68 -4.07 79.13
C PRO A 1 -26.33 -2.83 78.50
N GLY A 2 -26.73 -2.90 77.24
CA GLY A 2 -27.31 -1.77 76.51
C GLY A 2 -27.87 -2.17 75.14
N ASP A 3 -28.52 -1.20 74.50
CA ASP A 3 -28.89 -1.07 73.08
C ASP A 3 -29.80 -2.12 72.41
N SER A 4 -30.94 -1.68 71.84
CA SER A 4 -31.10 -1.50 70.38
C SER A 4 -32.58 -1.30 69.92
N VAL A 5 -32.75 -0.92 68.63
CA VAL A 5 -33.97 -0.48 67.90
C VAL A 5 -34.50 -1.64 66.99
N PRO A 6 -35.35 -1.52 65.92
CA PRO A 6 -36.34 -0.52 65.41
C PRO A 6 -37.70 -1.17 64.96
N VAL A 7 -38.54 -0.52 64.12
CA VAL A 7 -39.10 -1.00 62.80
C VAL A 7 -40.25 -0.09 62.24
N ALA A 8 -40.54 -0.18 60.94
CA ALA A 8 -41.29 0.76 60.07
C ALA A 8 -42.75 0.38 59.70
N GLY A 9 -43.46 1.21 58.89
CA GLY A 9 -44.33 0.70 57.80
C GLY A 9 -45.61 1.47 57.36
N SER A 10 -46.04 1.18 56.12
CA SER A 10 -47.39 1.32 55.49
C SER A 10 -47.74 2.55 54.59
N LEU A 11 -48.88 2.46 53.86
CA LEU A 11 -49.08 3.01 52.51
C LEU A 11 -50.55 3.41 52.14
N THR A 12 -50.72 4.58 51.46
CA THR A 12 -51.90 5.05 50.66
C THR A 12 -53.23 5.36 51.42
N PRO A 13 -54.13 6.24 50.91
CA PRO A 13 -55.17 5.81 49.94
C PRO A 13 -55.80 6.85 48.94
N ARG A 14 -56.36 6.32 47.84
CA ARG A 14 -57.60 6.69 47.08
C ARG A 14 -57.99 8.14 46.62
N LYS A 15 -58.10 8.26 45.28
CA LYS A 15 -59.26 8.72 44.44
C LYS A 15 -59.84 10.17 44.47
N ARG A 16 -59.62 10.87 43.33
CA ARG A 16 -60.62 11.36 42.33
C ARG A 16 -61.63 12.48 42.71
N ARG A 17 -61.45 13.67 42.10
CA ARG A 17 -62.50 14.39 41.33
C ARG A 17 -61.91 15.46 40.40
N GLU A 18 -62.67 15.88 39.39
CA GLU A 18 -62.30 16.84 38.35
C GLU A 18 -62.91 18.25 38.60
N ARG A 19 -62.22 19.33 38.17
CA ARG A 19 -62.75 20.32 37.19
C ARG A 19 -61.75 21.46 36.87
N GLU A 20 -61.77 21.85 35.59
CA GLU A 20 -61.58 23.21 34.98
C GLU A 20 -60.37 24.11 35.35
N GLY A 21 -59.80 24.84 34.37
CA GLY A 21 -58.89 25.96 34.68
C GLY A 21 -58.06 26.61 33.55
N GLY A 22 -57.64 25.88 32.51
CA GLY A 22 -56.75 26.40 31.44
C GLY A 22 -55.27 26.57 31.86
N SER A 23 -54.33 26.96 30.97
CA SER A 23 -54.41 27.14 29.51
C SER A 23 -53.02 27.02 28.84
N ARG A 24 -53.00 26.80 27.51
CA ARG A 24 -51.86 26.87 26.56
C ARG A 24 -50.75 25.80 26.67
N GLU A 25 -50.92 24.71 25.92
CA GLU A 25 -49.81 23.92 25.37
C GLU A 25 -49.34 24.47 24.00
N LEU A 26 -48.16 24.06 23.54
CA LEU A 26 -47.65 24.30 22.17
C LEU A 26 -47.66 23.00 21.34
N PRO A 27 -47.92 23.04 20.01
CA PRO A 27 -48.36 21.85 19.27
C PRO A 27 -47.22 21.00 18.66
N ARG A 28 -47.47 19.69 18.54
CA ARG A 28 -46.69 18.76 17.68
C ARG A 28 -47.26 18.72 16.26
N LEU A 29 -46.39 18.83 15.25
CA LEU A 29 -46.65 18.61 13.82
C LEU A 29 -45.29 18.21 13.18
N TRP A 30 -45.13 17.31 12.18
CA TRP A 30 -46.02 16.71 11.17
C TRP A 30 -45.77 15.18 10.97
N ARG A 31 -46.65 14.48 10.21
CA ARG A 31 -46.38 13.16 9.58
C ARG A 31 -47.14 12.99 8.24
N ARG A 32 -46.41 12.66 7.15
CA ARG A 32 -46.90 12.01 5.88
C ARG A 32 -47.96 12.82 5.08
N SER A 33 -48.28 12.63 3.79
CA SER A 33 -47.91 11.74 2.64
C SER A 33 -48.11 12.54 1.31
N HIS A 34 -48.13 12.08 0.03
CA HIS A 34 -47.99 10.82 -0.73
C HIS A 34 -47.52 11.21 -2.16
N ALA A 35 -46.50 10.58 -2.79
CA ALA A 35 -46.56 9.50 -3.82
C ALA A 35 -46.82 9.90 -5.30
N HIS A 36 -46.17 9.17 -6.23
CA HIS A 36 -46.15 9.27 -7.71
C HIS A 36 -45.48 10.55 -8.31
N GLY A 37 -44.80 10.52 -9.47
CA GLY A 37 -44.32 9.40 -10.32
C GLY A 37 -43.81 9.83 -11.71
N VAL A 38 -42.98 8.98 -12.37
CA VAL A 38 -42.65 8.95 -13.83
C VAL A 38 -41.68 10.01 -14.44
N ALA A 39 -40.40 9.60 -14.53
CA ALA A 39 -39.46 9.57 -15.69
C ALA A 39 -39.10 10.75 -16.64
N HIS A 40 -37.82 10.72 -17.07
CA HIS A 40 -37.15 11.29 -18.28
C HIS A 40 -36.92 12.82 -18.41
N PRO A 41 -35.97 13.28 -19.26
CA PRO A 41 -34.94 12.54 -20.02
C PRO A 41 -33.48 12.96 -19.72
N GLU A 42 -32.52 12.22 -20.28
CA GLU A 42 -31.09 12.60 -20.31
C GLU A 42 -30.80 13.73 -21.32
N LEU A 43 -29.71 14.47 -21.12
CA LEU A 43 -29.05 15.23 -22.19
C LEU A 43 -27.58 14.84 -22.30
N ALA A 44 -27.33 13.79 -23.07
CA ALA A 44 -25.99 13.29 -23.34
C ALA A 44 -25.14 14.34 -24.07
N ARG A 45 -24.05 14.79 -23.44
CA ARG A 45 -22.94 15.45 -24.14
C ARG A 45 -21.90 14.39 -24.51
N PRO A 46 -21.49 14.28 -25.78
CA PRO A 46 -20.51 13.27 -26.18
C PRO A 46 -19.15 13.56 -25.52
N PHE A 47 -18.66 12.63 -24.72
CA PHE A 47 -17.30 12.70 -24.19
C PHE A 47 -16.29 12.76 -25.36
N PRO A 48 -15.30 13.66 -25.32
CA PRO A 48 -14.26 13.69 -26.34
C PRO A 48 -13.47 12.38 -26.28
N ARG A 49 -13.50 11.60 -27.37
CA ARG A 49 -12.69 10.37 -27.50
C ARG A 49 -11.24 10.68 -27.10
N PRO A 50 -10.65 9.99 -26.11
CA PRO A 50 -9.30 10.29 -25.68
C PRO A 50 -8.33 10.14 -26.86
N ARG A 51 -7.56 11.20 -27.14
CA ARG A 51 -6.51 11.15 -28.17
C ARG A 51 -5.55 10.02 -27.81
N ARG A 52 -5.31 9.09 -28.75
CA ARG A 52 -4.39 7.96 -28.55
C ARG A 52 -2.99 8.46 -28.18
N PHE A 53 -2.65 8.46 -26.90
CA PHE A 53 -1.29 8.69 -26.44
C PHE A 53 -0.40 7.53 -26.91
N SER A 54 0.65 7.84 -27.67
CA SER A 54 1.49 6.87 -28.39
C SER A 54 2.44 6.04 -27.51
N GLN A 55 2.36 6.16 -26.17
CA GLN A 55 3.21 5.39 -25.24
C GLN A 55 2.79 3.93 -25.07
N ILE A 56 1.57 3.56 -25.49
CA ILE A 56 1.01 2.19 -25.36
C ILE A 56 1.95 1.11 -25.93
N GLY A 57 2.66 1.41 -27.03
CA GLY A 57 3.52 0.44 -27.71
C GLY A 57 4.69 -0.08 -26.85
N TRP A 58 5.29 0.77 -26.01
CA TRP A 58 6.44 0.35 -25.18
C TRP A 58 6.00 -0.38 -23.92
N PHE A 59 4.93 0.10 -23.26
CA PHE A 59 4.28 -0.61 -22.17
C PHE A 59 3.79 -2.00 -22.62
N GLY A 60 3.15 -2.11 -23.79
CA GLY A 60 2.69 -3.38 -24.34
C GLY A 60 3.80 -4.41 -24.53
N CYS A 61 4.97 -4.00 -25.02
CA CYS A 61 6.12 -4.91 -25.17
C CYS A 61 6.70 -5.37 -23.83
N VAL A 62 6.92 -4.45 -22.88
CA VAL A 62 7.44 -4.81 -21.54
C VAL A 62 6.44 -5.65 -20.76
N PHE A 63 5.15 -5.30 -20.84
CA PHE A 63 4.06 -6.06 -20.23
C PHE A 63 3.94 -7.47 -20.83
N SER A 64 4.07 -7.64 -22.14
CA SER A 64 4.10 -8.97 -22.78
C SER A 64 5.29 -9.83 -22.32
N ILE A 65 6.48 -9.25 -22.14
CA ILE A 65 7.65 -9.98 -21.61
C ILE A 65 7.42 -10.36 -20.14
N ILE A 66 6.91 -9.44 -19.33
CA ILE A 66 6.57 -9.70 -17.92
C ILE A 66 5.47 -10.77 -17.80
N LEU A 67 4.41 -10.70 -18.61
CA LEU A 67 3.34 -11.68 -18.65
C LEU A 67 3.87 -13.06 -19.08
N GLY A 68 4.79 -13.12 -20.05
CA GLY A 68 5.50 -14.34 -20.39
C GLY A 68 6.30 -14.93 -19.22
N LEU A 69 6.98 -14.10 -18.44
CA LEU A 69 7.70 -14.54 -17.23
C LEU A 69 6.75 -14.99 -16.11
N VAL A 70 5.60 -14.33 -15.92
CA VAL A 70 4.54 -14.76 -15.00
C VAL A 70 4.00 -16.13 -15.40
N VAL A 71 3.57 -16.31 -16.66
CA VAL A 71 3.01 -17.57 -17.17
C VAL A 71 4.04 -18.71 -17.09
N CYS A 72 5.31 -18.47 -17.39
CA CYS A 72 6.37 -19.47 -17.22
C CYS A 72 6.63 -19.85 -15.76
N ARG A 73 6.41 -18.94 -14.80
CA ARG A 73 6.57 -19.21 -13.36
C ARG A 73 5.36 -19.93 -12.77
N GLU A 74 4.14 -19.48 -13.09
CA GLU A 74 2.89 -20.09 -12.62
C GLU A 74 2.70 -21.52 -13.17
N ARG A 75 3.21 -21.81 -14.37
CA ARG A 75 3.20 -23.17 -14.95
C ARG A 75 4.38 -24.05 -14.49
N GLY A 76 5.20 -23.59 -13.53
CA GLY A 76 6.34 -24.36 -13.02
C GLY A 76 7.43 -24.68 -14.06
N ALA A 77 7.49 -23.94 -15.18
CA ALA A 77 8.36 -24.25 -16.32
C ALA A 77 9.84 -23.89 -16.11
N TRP A 78 10.25 -23.65 -14.87
CA TRP A 78 11.63 -23.39 -14.45
C TRP A 78 12.05 -24.45 -13.43
N ILE A 79 13.20 -25.08 -13.67
CA ILE A 79 13.71 -26.32 -13.01
C ILE A 79 13.02 -27.60 -13.56
N GLY A 80 13.48 -28.03 -14.74
CA GLY A 80 13.10 -29.33 -15.35
C GLY A 80 14.11 -29.88 -16.37
N ALA A 81 15.27 -29.23 -16.55
CA ALA A 81 16.27 -29.62 -17.55
C ALA A 81 17.27 -30.65 -16.98
N GLY A 82 16.79 -31.85 -16.62
CA GLY A 82 17.59 -32.85 -15.91
C GLY A 82 17.17 -34.30 -16.13
N ARG A 83 17.62 -34.88 -17.27
CA ARG A 83 17.45 -36.28 -17.74
C ARG A 83 16.07 -36.60 -18.38
N SER A 84 16.13 -37.37 -19.48
CA SER A 84 15.08 -38.23 -20.10
C SER A 84 13.70 -37.61 -20.43
N SER A 85 13.09 -37.87 -21.59
CA SER A 85 13.52 -38.62 -22.78
C SER A 85 12.64 -38.23 -23.98
N VAL A 86 12.94 -38.77 -25.18
CA VAL A 86 12.21 -38.45 -26.41
C VAL A 86 10.82 -39.11 -26.42
N GLU A 87 9.79 -38.36 -26.05
CA GLU A 87 8.39 -38.56 -26.47
C GLU A 87 7.55 -37.31 -26.11
N GLY A 88 6.47 -37.03 -26.84
CA GLY A 88 5.58 -35.88 -26.60
C GLY A 88 5.39 -34.89 -27.77
N LEU A 89 6.14 -35.02 -28.87
CA LEU A 89 5.97 -34.20 -30.09
C LEU A 89 4.98 -34.82 -31.11
N ARG A 90 3.86 -35.34 -30.62
CA ARG A 90 2.66 -35.72 -31.41
C ARG A 90 1.42 -35.56 -30.53
N GLY A 91 0.64 -34.49 -30.72
CA GLY A 91 -0.56 -34.26 -29.91
C GLY A 91 -1.17 -32.85 -29.87
N PHE A 92 -0.91 -31.98 -30.87
CA PHE A 92 -1.50 -30.63 -30.92
C PHE A 92 -1.89 -30.18 -32.35
N GLU A 93 -2.60 -31.04 -33.08
CA GLU A 93 -3.30 -30.71 -34.34
C GLU A 93 -4.78 -31.19 -34.30
N ALA A 94 -5.53 -30.83 -33.25
CA ALA A 94 -6.97 -31.10 -33.17
C ALA A 94 -7.69 -30.26 -32.08
N ALA A 95 -7.85 -28.95 -32.27
CA ALA A 95 -8.78 -28.11 -31.49
C ALA A 95 -9.03 -26.75 -32.17
N GLY A 96 -9.92 -26.72 -33.18
CA GLY A 96 -10.46 -25.46 -33.72
C GLY A 96 -11.65 -24.98 -32.90
N ALA A 97 -11.74 -23.67 -32.65
CA ALA A 97 -12.93 -23.00 -32.11
C ALA A 97 -13.05 -21.61 -32.75
N GLU A 98 -14.26 -21.21 -33.12
CA GLU A 98 -14.53 -20.12 -34.06
C GLU A 98 -14.76 -18.76 -33.37
N ILE A 99 -14.67 -17.68 -34.15
CA ILE A 99 -14.94 -16.30 -33.71
C ILE A 99 -16.13 -15.75 -34.51
N PRO A 100 -17.27 -15.41 -33.89
CA PRO A 100 -18.38 -14.71 -34.55
C PRO A 100 -18.04 -13.25 -34.89
N SER A 101 -18.54 -12.76 -36.03
CA SER A 101 -18.24 -11.42 -36.57
C SER A 101 -19.39 -10.40 -36.40
N GLU A 102 -19.06 -9.11 -36.34
CA GLU A 102 -20.02 -8.00 -36.40
C GLU A 102 -20.70 -7.88 -37.78
N ALA A 103 -22.02 -7.62 -37.82
CA ALA A 103 -22.72 -7.04 -38.97
C ALA A 103 -24.09 -6.44 -38.58
N GLY A 104 -24.45 -5.29 -39.19
CA GLY A 104 -25.77 -4.65 -39.06
C GLY A 104 -25.81 -3.50 -38.03
N VAL A 105 -26.43 -2.34 -38.29
CA VAL A 105 -27.19 -1.88 -39.48
C VAL A 105 -26.85 -0.41 -39.75
N SER A 106 -26.92 0.02 -41.01
CA SER A 106 -26.80 1.42 -41.44
C SER A 106 -27.98 1.81 -42.34
N GLY A 107 -28.48 3.05 -42.20
CA GLY A 107 -29.31 3.69 -43.23
C GLY A 107 -30.65 4.28 -42.79
N ALA A 108 -30.67 5.59 -42.53
CA ALA A 108 -31.79 6.50 -42.80
C ALA A 108 -31.24 7.93 -42.94
N LEU A 109 -31.83 8.77 -43.80
CA LEU A 109 -31.24 10.06 -44.20
C LEU A 109 -32.31 11.05 -44.70
N ARG A 110 -32.05 12.37 -44.51
CA ARG A 110 -32.71 13.57 -45.09
C ARG A 110 -33.87 14.21 -44.29
N GLY A 111 -33.85 15.56 -44.25
CA GLY A 111 -34.98 16.40 -43.83
C GLY A 111 -34.62 17.89 -43.63
N VAL A 112 -34.93 18.73 -44.63
CA VAL A 112 -35.31 20.19 -44.60
C VAL A 112 -34.90 21.01 -43.34
N ILE A 113 -33.96 21.97 -43.36
CA ILE A 113 -33.90 23.31 -44.03
C ILE A 113 -34.65 24.46 -43.31
N SER A 114 -33.96 25.61 -43.19
CA SER A 114 -34.43 26.98 -42.88
C SER A 114 -34.77 27.38 -41.42
N GLY A 115 -34.61 28.67 -41.11
CA GLY A 115 -35.06 29.31 -39.86
C GLY A 115 -33.99 30.15 -39.13
N ALA A 116 -33.80 31.42 -39.51
CA ALA A 116 -32.99 32.39 -38.75
C ALA A 116 -33.60 33.81 -38.80
N PRO A 117 -33.78 34.45 -37.64
CA PRO A 117 -33.35 35.83 -37.37
C PRO A 117 -32.46 35.89 -36.10
N ALA A 118 -31.51 36.81 -35.87
CA ALA A 118 -31.30 38.22 -36.26
C ALA A 118 -31.84 39.25 -35.23
N GLY A 119 -30.93 40.14 -34.76
CA GLY A 119 -31.14 41.18 -33.74
C GLY A 119 -31.00 40.69 -32.28
N ASP A 120 -30.56 41.48 -31.29
CA ASP A 120 -29.81 42.74 -31.32
C ASP A 120 -29.29 43.09 -29.88
N GLY A 121 -28.49 44.16 -29.70
CA GLY A 121 -28.48 44.89 -28.41
C GLY A 121 -27.27 44.76 -27.43
N VAL A 122 -26.12 45.35 -27.80
CA VAL A 122 -25.27 46.27 -26.99
C VAL A 122 -25.12 46.10 -25.46
N GLY A 123 -23.84 46.01 -25.00
CA GLY A 123 -23.36 46.54 -23.71
C GLY A 123 -23.10 45.52 -22.59
N GLY A 124 -22.12 45.70 -21.69
CA GLY A 124 -21.09 46.74 -21.60
C GLY A 124 -20.39 46.75 -20.23
N GLY A 125 -19.14 47.25 -20.16
CA GLY A 125 -18.45 47.54 -18.89
C GLY A 125 -17.57 46.42 -18.30
N ALA A 126 -16.25 46.55 -18.49
CA ALA A 126 -15.25 45.82 -17.71
C ALA A 126 -14.62 46.77 -16.68
N VAL A 127 -14.48 46.35 -15.43
CA VAL A 127 -13.74 47.09 -14.40
C VAL A 127 -12.68 46.20 -13.77
N ARG A 128 -11.41 46.55 -13.95
CA ARG A 128 -10.31 46.04 -13.12
C ARG A 128 -10.27 46.83 -11.82
N ALA A 129 -10.24 46.14 -10.68
CA ALA A 129 -9.73 46.70 -9.43
C ALA A 129 -8.28 46.21 -9.23
N GLN A 130 -7.36 47.14 -8.97
CA GLN A 130 -5.94 46.86 -8.73
C GLN A 130 -5.50 47.63 -7.48
N VAL A 131 -5.05 46.91 -6.45
CA VAL A 131 -4.54 47.51 -5.20
C VAL A 131 -3.08 47.09 -5.00
N ARG A 132 -2.26 48.03 -4.53
CA ARG A 132 -0.84 47.87 -4.22
C ARG A 132 -0.56 48.33 -2.79
N GLY A 133 0.48 47.75 -2.19
CA GLY A 133 1.10 48.24 -0.95
C GLY A 133 1.03 47.22 0.19
N ALA A 134 2.05 47.07 1.03
CA ALA A 134 3.43 47.54 0.90
C ALA A 134 4.37 46.61 1.71
N ALA A 135 5.66 46.61 1.39
CA ALA A 135 6.66 45.85 2.15
C ALA A 135 7.25 46.68 3.30
N PRO A 136 7.93 46.02 4.24
CA PRO A 136 9.32 46.40 4.49
C PRO A 136 10.30 45.24 4.28
N ALA A 137 11.54 45.58 3.94
CA ALA A 137 12.71 44.71 4.06
C ALA A 137 13.30 44.84 5.50
N ARG A 138 14.32 44.11 5.95
CA ARG A 138 15.38 43.36 5.24
C ARG A 138 16.09 42.43 6.25
N ALA A 139 16.23 41.13 5.99
CA ALA A 139 17.07 40.25 6.82
C ALA A 139 17.66 39.08 6.00
N HIS A 140 18.94 38.80 6.24
CA HIS A 140 19.73 37.61 5.85
C HIS A 140 19.47 36.92 4.49
N GLN A 141 20.24 37.37 3.50
CA GLN A 141 20.70 36.48 2.42
C GLN A 141 21.58 35.37 3.04
N GLY A 142 21.24 34.09 2.84
CA GLY A 142 21.98 33.00 3.51
C GLY A 142 21.88 31.57 2.96
N ALA A 143 21.13 31.31 1.87
CA ALA A 143 20.85 29.92 1.42
C ALA A 143 21.02 29.66 -0.10
N ALA A 144 21.51 30.63 -0.88
CA ALA A 144 21.46 30.59 -2.35
C ALA A 144 22.83 30.35 -3.04
N ARG A 145 23.76 29.60 -2.41
CA ARG A 145 25.08 29.25 -2.98
C ARG A 145 25.53 27.81 -2.70
N ALA A 146 24.62 26.83 -2.86
CA ALA A 146 24.92 25.41 -2.68
C ALA A 146 24.63 24.52 -3.92
N VAL A 147 24.28 25.09 -5.08
CA VAL A 147 23.83 24.33 -6.28
C VAL A 147 24.54 24.80 -7.56
N HIS A 148 25.88 24.79 -7.58
CA HIS A 148 26.61 24.96 -8.86
C HIS A 148 28.04 24.39 -9.00
N VAL A 149 28.56 23.60 -8.04
CA VAL A 149 29.93 23.03 -8.14
C VAL A 149 29.93 21.52 -7.92
N ALA A 150 29.33 20.79 -8.86
CA ALA A 150 29.32 19.31 -8.88
C ALA A 150 29.24 18.73 -10.31
N ARG A 151 29.83 19.42 -11.30
CA ARG A 151 29.91 18.96 -12.71
C ARG A 151 31.30 19.29 -13.26
N LEU A 152 31.84 18.39 -14.08
CA LEU A 152 33.13 18.48 -14.81
C LEU A 152 34.42 18.44 -13.96
N GLN A 153 34.87 17.24 -13.56
CA GLN A 153 36.30 17.03 -13.25
C GLN A 153 36.84 15.59 -13.44
N VAL A 154 36.42 14.88 -14.50
CA VAL A 154 36.97 13.55 -14.86
C VAL A 154 37.37 13.46 -16.35
N LEU A 155 38.41 14.18 -16.75
CA LEU A 155 39.20 13.91 -17.98
C LEU A 155 40.63 14.47 -17.85
N ARG A 156 41.63 13.68 -18.27
CA ARG A 156 43.10 13.94 -18.21
C ARG A 156 43.63 13.99 -16.76
N ARG A 157 44.65 13.23 -16.34
CA ARG A 157 45.88 12.77 -17.04
C ARG A 157 46.40 11.43 -16.48
N ALA A 158 46.81 10.49 -17.34
CA ALA A 158 47.90 9.53 -17.09
C ALA A 158 48.26 8.75 -18.38
N ARG A 159 49.46 8.95 -18.93
CA ARG A 159 50.14 8.11 -19.94
C ARG A 159 51.65 8.32 -19.80
N TRP A 160 52.45 7.41 -20.40
CA TRP A 160 53.89 7.17 -20.17
C TRP A 160 54.17 6.36 -18.89
N ARG A 161 55.18 5.49 -18.83
CA ARG A 161 56.31 5.25 -19.76
C ARG A 161 56.27 3.88 -20.48
N ARG A 162 57.21 3.69 -21.44
CA ARG A 162 57.47 2.44 -22.19
C ARG A 162 58.49 1.55 -21.49
N GLY A 163 58.48 0.24 -21.79
CA GLY A 163 59.60 -0.69 -21.57
C GLY A 163 59.51 -1.92 -22.48
N ARG A 164 60.63 -2.30 -23.13
CA ARG A 164 60.89 -3.58 -23.83
C ARG A 164 62.35 -3.95 -23.52
N PRO A 165 62.67 -5.24 -23.29
CA PRO A 165 63.10 -6.15 -24.36
C PRO A 165 62.29 -7.49 -24.33
N GLY A 166 62.50 -8.48 -25.21
CA GLY A 166 63.40 -8.56 -26.37
C GLY A 166 64.42 -9.71 -26.31
N ALA A 167 64.01 -10.94 -26.66
CA ALA A 167 64.93 -12.09 -26.82
C ALA A 167 64.38 -13.16 -27.78
N GLN A 168 65.26 -13.95 -28.41
CA GLN A 168 64.94 -15.08 -29.31
C GLN A 168 65.54 -16.40 -28.78
N ARG A 169 64.89 -17.54 -29.10
CA ARG A 169 65.38 -18.94 -29.15
C ARG A 169 64.23 -19.76 -29.82
N ARG A 170 64.34 -20.60 -30.87
CA ARG A 170 65.31 -21.67 -31.28
C ARG A 170 65.46 -22.72 -30.16
N ARG A 171 65.30 -24.04 -30.35
CA ARG A 171 65.14 -25.00 -31.50
C ARG A 171 64.66 -26.36 -30.85
N PRO A 172 64.72 -27.62 -31.41
CA PRO A 172 65.03 -28.19 -32.74
C PRO A 172 63.86 -29.15 -33.23
N PRO A 173 64.05 -30.21 -34.07
CA PRO A 173 62.95 -30.92 -34.76
C PRO A 173 62.86 -32.46 -34.50
N ALA A 174 61.99 -33.16 -35.27
CA ALA A 174 62.03 -34.60 -35.49
C ALA A 174 61.89 -34.95 -36.99
N ARG A 175 62.35 -36.15 -37.42
CA ARG A 175 62.35 -36.64 -38.81
C ARG A 175 61.85 -38.09 -38.89
N GLY A 176 61.21 -38.44 -40.01
CA GLY A 176 61.47 -39.69 -40.73
C GLY A 176 60.54 -40.89 -40.46
N GLY A 177 60.39 -41.74 -41.49
CA GLY A 177 59.55 -42.95 -41.47
C GLY A 177 58.14 -42.72 -42.05
N GLY A 178 57.68 -43.35 -43.13
CA GLY A 178 58.39 -44.23 -44.09
C GLY A 178 57.68 -45.57 -44.30
N GLY A 179 56.71 -45.63 -45.20
CA GLY A 179 56.02 -46.87 -45.60
C GLY A 179 55.26 -46.69 -46.91
N ARG A 180 55.39 -47.65 -47.83
CA ARG A 180 54.68 -47.66 -49.13
C ARG A 180 53.66 -48.80 -49.15
N GLY A 181 52.49 -48.53 -49.72
CA GLY A 181 51.51 -49.54 -50.13
C GLY A 181 50.69 -48.98 -51.29
N GLY A 182 50.76 -49.61 -52.47
CA GLY A 182 50.12 -49.11 -53.69
C GLY A 182 48.97 -50.01 -54.14
N GLY A 183 47.92 -49.41 -54.66
CA GLY A 183 46.79 -50.10 -55.29
C GLY A 183 45.89 -49.09 -55.99
N ALA A 184 45.69 -49.24 -57.29
CA ALA A 184 44.96 -48.26 -58.11
C ALA A 184 43.86 -48.93 -58.94
N ALA A 185 42.61 -48.50 -58.77
CA ALA A 185 41.53 -48.75 -59.72
C ALA A 185 40.50 -47.61 -59.68
N ARG A 186 39.81 -47.38 -60.80
CA ARG A 186 38.86 -46.26 -60.99
C ARG A 186 37.45 -46.66 -60.53
N GLY A 187 36.75 -45.77 -59.80
CA GLY A 187 35.31 -45.86 -59.51
C GLY A 187 34.65 -44.49 -59.61
N ARG A 188 33.42 -44.40 -60.15
CA ARG A 188 32.75 -43.11 -60.42
C ARG A 188 31.62 -42.81 -59.42
N ARG A 189 31.65 -41.58 -58.87
CA ARG A 189 30.50 -40.72 -58.46
C ARG A 189 29.22 -41.41 -57.90
N ARG A 190 28.93 -41.21 -56.60
CA ARG A 190 27.83 -40.34 -56.09
C ARG A 190 27.71 -40.42 -54.55
N LEU A 191 27.05 -39.40 -53.97
CA LEU A 191 26.54 -39.31 -52.60
C LEU A 191 27.52 -39.69 -51.46
N ALA A 192 28.50 -38.82 -51.21
CA ALA A 192 28.84 -38.45 -49.84
C ALA A 192 28.06 -37.17 -49.51
N LEU A 193 26.98 -37.28 -48.74
CA LEU A 193 26.16 -36.13 -48.34
C LEU A 193 26.87 -35.37 -47.20
N GLN A 194 26.92 -34.05 -47.28
CA GLN A 194 27.79 -33.22 -46.43
C GLN A 194 27.38 -33.25 -44.95
N LEU A 195 28.03 -34.08 -44.14
CA LEU A 195 28.10 -33.91 -42.68
C LEU A 195 29.13 -32.84 -42.29
N GLN A 196 28.94 -31.65 -42.87
CA GLN A 196 29.62 -30.40 -42.52
C GLN A 196 28.58 -29.27 -42.62
N GLY A 197 27.64 -29.28 -41.68
CA GLY A 197 26.81 -28.12 -41.34
C GLY A 197 27.42 -27.40 -40.14
N ASP A 198 27.60 -26.08 -40.25
CA ASP A 198 28.33 -25.28 -39.25
C ASP A 198 27.55 -25.07 -37.94
N ASP A 199 27.63 -26.02 -37.00
CA ASP A 199 27.11 -25.82 -35.62
C ASP A 199 28.02 -24.91 -34.77
N HIS A 200 28.27 -23.70 -35.27
CA HIS A 200 29.02 -22.64 -34.59
C HIS A 200 28.21 -21.35 -34.38
N GLY A 201 26.97 -21.30 -34.91
CA GLY A 201 26.02 -20.21 -34.66
C GLY A 201 25.16 -20.37 -33.41
N GLY A 202 24.58 -21.56 -33.20
CA GLY A 202 23.50 -21.78 -32.22
C GLY A 202 23.90 -21.55 -30.76
N GLY A 203 25.09 -22.02 -30.37
CA GLY A 203 25.59 -21.89 -28.99
C GLY A 203 25.74 -20.44 -28.53
N ARG A 204 26.26 -19.54 -29.39
CA ARG A 204 26.48 -18.13 -29.04
C ARG A 204 25.17 -17.37 -28.83
N GLY A 205 24.16 -17.62 -29.67
CA GLY A 205 22.82 -17.06 -29.50
C GLY A 205 22.16 -17.51 -28.19
N ARG A 206 22.25 -18.80 -27.86
CA ARG A 206 21.73 -19.35 -26.60
C ARG A 206 22.43 -18.78 -25.37
N LEU A 207 23.77 -18.67 -25.37
CA LEU A 207 24.51 -18.04 -24.27
C LEU A 207 24.15 -16.56 -24.10
N ALA A 208 24.03 -15.80 -25.19
CA ALA A 208 23.62 -14.39 -25.14
C ALA A 208 22.20 -14.23 -24.57
N PHE A 209 21.26 -15.09 -24.97
CA PHE A 209 19.90 -15.10 -24.44
C PHE A 209 19.84 -15.44 -22.95
N VAL A 210 20.55 -16.49 -22.51
CA VAL A 210 20.64 -16.87 -21.07
C VAL A 210 21.30 -15.76 -20.25
N PHE A 211 22.35 -15.11 -20.78
CA PHE A 211 22.99 -13.96 -20.13
C PHE A 211 22.05 -12.76 -19.99
N LEU A 212 21.27 -12.44 -21.03
CA LEU A 212 20.25 -11.39 -20.97
C LEU A 212 19.13 -11.72 -19.96
N LEU A 213 18.68 -12.97 -19.90
CA LEU A 213 17.72 -13.41 -18.88
C LEU A 213 18.30 -13.34 -17.46
N ALA A 214 19.58 -13.68 -17.26
CA ALA A 214 20.25 -13.55 -15.97
C ALA A 214 20.41 -12.08 -15.55
N LEU A 215 20.76 -11.18 -16.48
CA LEU A 215 20.80 -9.74 -16.24
C LEU A 215 19.42 -9.14 -15.94
N LEU A 216 18.37 -9.62 -16.60
CA LEU A 216 16.99 -9.22 -16.32
C LEU A 216 16.54 -9.72 -14.95
N TYR A 217 16.72 -11.02 -14.66
CA TYR A 217 16.41 -11.61 -13.36
C TYR A 217 17.06 -10.85 -12.20
N ARG A 218 18.36 -10.49 -12.35
CA ARG A 218 19.10 -9.70 -11.36
C ARG A 218 18.60 -8.26 -11.21
N GLN A 219 17.95 -7.68 -12.22
CA GLN A 219 17.28 -6.38 -12.12
C GLN A 219 15.89 -6.47 -11.48
N LEU A 220 15.21 -7.62 -11.59
CA LEU A 220 13.90 -7.87 -10.98
C LEU A 220 14.00 -8.22 -9.50
N GLN A 221 15.15 -8.72 -9.03
CA GLN A 221 15.38 -8.98 -7.60
C GLN A 221 15.54 -7.70 -6.78
N ALA A 222 14.98 -7.70 -5.57
CA ALA A 222 15.34 -6.75 -4.54
C ALA A 222 16.79 -6.94 -4.06
N PRO A 223 17.48 -5.88 -3.61
CA PRO A 223 18.72 -6.03 -2.86
C PRO A 223 18.44 -6.76 -1.53
N PRO A 224 19.42 -7.51 -0.99
CA PRO A 224 19.27 -8.11 0.35
C PRO A 224 19.08 -7.01 1.41
N PRO A 225 18.29 -7.26 2.46
CA PRO A 225 18.08 -6.30 3.54
C PRO A 225 19.38 -6.03 4.29
N LYS A 226 19.54 -4.78 4.73
CA LYS A 226 20.62 -4.33 5.61
C LYS A 226 20.18 -4.48 7.07
N THR A 227 20.03 -5.71 7.54
CA THR A 227 19.52 -5.99 8.89
C THR A 227 20.31 -5.23 9.97
N CYS A 228 19.61 -4.57 10.88
CA CYS A 228 20.25 -3.82 11.96
C CYS A 228 21.13 -4.72 12.84
N GLY A 229 22.35 -4.26 13.14
CA GLY A 229 23.36 -5.03 13.89
C GLY A 229 24.12 -6.08 13.07
N SER A 230 23.78 -6.33 11.81
CA SER A 230 24.56 -7.24 10.94
C SER A 230 25.82 -6.55 10.39
N PRO A 231 26.87 -7.30 9.95
CA PRO A 231 28.07 -6.71 9.36
C PRO A 231 27.75 -5.83 8.13
N GLY A 232 27.96 -4.52 8.26
CA GLY A 232 27.62 -3.52 7.22
C GLY A 232 26.16 -3.06 7.22
N GLY A 233 25.34 -3.51 8.16
CA GLY A 233 24.02 -2.96 8.45
C GLY A 233 24.08 -1.69 9.33
N PRO A 234 22.94 -1.01 9.55
CA PRO A 234 22.82 0.08 10.53
C PRO A 234 23.04 -0.45 11.96
N PRO A 235 23.45 0.40 12.93
CA PRO A 235 23.54 -0.01 14.32
C PRO A 235 22.17 -0.32 14.92
N VAL A 236 22.15 -1.10 16.01
CA VAL A 236 21.02 -1.18 16.94
C VAL A 236 21.27 -0.16 18.06
N THR A 237 20.26 0.63 18.38
CA THR A 237 20.24 1.69 19.39
C THR A 237 18.95 1.70 20.22
N ALA A 238 17.88 1.09 19.71
CA ALA A 238 16.60 0.96 20.38
C ALA A 238 16.60 -0.15 21.46
N PRO A 239 15.76 -0.02 22.50
CA PRO A 239 15.24 -1.18 23.21
C PRO A 239 14.56 -2.13 22.21
N ARG A 240 14.82 -3.44 22.35
CA ARG A 240 14.19 -4.47 21.52
C ARG A 240 13.76 -5.67 22.38
N ILE A 241 12.57 -6.21 22.11
CA ILE A 241 12.21 -7.56 22.58
C ILE A 241 12.63 -8.60 21.53
N ARG A 242 12.62 -9.88 21.91
CA ARG A 242 12.89 -11.01 21.01
C ARG A 242 11.68 -11.94 20.96
N LEU A 243 11.19 -12.17 19.75
CA LEU A 243 10.08 -13.08 19.43
C LEU A 243 10.50 -14.55 19.48
N SER A 244 9.52 -15.43 19.58
CA SER A 244 9.63 -16.90 19.61
C SER A 244 10.39 -17.47 18.41
N ASP A 245 10.22 -16.89 17.23
CA ASP A 245 10.95 -17.27 16.00
C ASP A 245 12.39 -16.73 15.92
N GLY A 246 12.79 -15.91 16.89
CA GLY A 246 14.12 -15.34 17.01
C GLY A 246 14.31 -13.94 16.41
N ARG A 247 13.32 -13.39 15.70
CA ARG A 247 13.32 -11.96 15.29
C ARG A 247 13.26 -11.04 16.51
N HIS A 248 13.73 -9.81 16.35
CA HIS A 248 13.59 -8.75 17.35
C HIS A 248 12.60 -7.68 16.88
N LEU A 249 11.81 -7.14 17.82
CA LEU A 249 11.02 -5.93 17.60
C LEU A 249 11.59 -4.77 18.39
N ALA A 250 11.97 -3.71 17.70
CA ALA A 250 12.41 -2.45 18.30
C ALA A 250 11.21 -1.57 18.67
N TYR A 251 11.23 -0.99 19.87
CA TYR A 251 10.07 -0.29 20.43
C TYR A 251 10.43 1.00 21.16
N HIS A 252 9.41 1.75 21.53
CA HIS A 252 9.46 3.02 22.23
C HIS A 252 8.30 3.10 23.23
N GLU A 253 8.58 3.53 24.46
CA GLU A 253 7.59 3.67 25.54
C GLU A 253 7.29 5.16 25.77
N SER A 254 6.02 5.53 25.98
CA SER A 254 5.60 6.90 26.32
C SER A 254 4.33 6.92 27.18
N GLY A 255 3.96 8.10 27.70
CA GLY A 255 2.89 8.25 28.68
C GLY A 255 3.41 8.09 30.12
N VAL A 256 2.60 7.56 31.02
CA VAL A 256 3.00 7.27 32.41
C VAL A 256 3.86 6.00 32.49
N PRO A 257 4.65 5.79 33.55
CA PRO A 257 5.38 4.54 33.76
C PRO A 257 4.44 3.32 33.69
N ARG A 258 4.84 2.27 32.96
CA ARG A 258 4.04 1.06 32.72
C ARG A 258 3.51 0.41 34.00
N GLU A 259 4.27 0.52 35.08
CA GLU A 259 4.01 -0.03 36.40
C GLU A 259 2.94 0.78 37.18
N GLN A 260 2.62 1.99 36.72
CA GLN A 260 1.60 2.89 37.25
C GLN A 260 0.38 3.01 36.31
N ALA A 261 0.43 2.42 35.12
CA ALA A 261 -0.56 2.59 34.07
C ALA A 261 -1.85 1.80 34.32
N LYS A 262 -2.99 2.49 34.18
CA LYS A 262 -4.33 1.88 34.17
C LYS A 262 -4.67 1.34 32.78
N HIS A 263 -4.38 2.13 31.73
CA HIS A 263 -4.62 1.76 30.34
C HIS A 263 -3.28 1.61 29.62
N LYS A 264 -2.98 0.39 29.17
CA LYS A 264 -1.78 0.09 28.38
C LYS A 264 -2.20 -0.11 26.92
N ILE A 265 -1.60 0.67 26.03
CA ILE A 265 -1.95 0.76 24.62
C ILE A 265 -0.75 0.33 23.78
N VAL A 266 -0.96 -0.56 22.79
CA VAL A 266 0.02 -0.80 21.72
C VAL A 266 -0.40 0.01 20.50
N PHE A 267 0.48 0.90 20.03
CA PHE A 267 0.25 1.71 18.84
C PHE A 267 0.97 1.13 17.61
N VAL A 268 0.23 0.96 16.52
CA VAL A 268 0.70 0.37 15.26
C VAL A 268 0.81 1.46 14.19
N HIS A 269 2.04 1.81 13.80
CA HIS A 269 2.30 2.91 12.88
C HIS A 269 1.90 2.62 11.43
N GLY A 270 1.59 3.69 10.69
CA GLY A 270 1.23 3.65 9.27
C GLY A 270 2.37 3.26 8.32
N PHE A 271 2.12 3.45 7.02
CA PHE A 271 3.09 3.22 5.95
C PHE A 271 4.22 4.27 6.00
N ASP A 272 5.44 3.88 5.63
CA ASP A 272 6.65 4.73 5.71
C ASP A 272 6.81 5.49 7.04
N SER A 273 6.66 4.76 8.14
CA SER A 273 6.77 5.30 9.50
C SER A 273 7.53 4.36 10.43
N CYS A 274 7.58 4.67 11.72
CA CYS A 274 8.40 3.96 12.72
C CYS A 274 7.84 4.11 14.14
N ARG A 275 8.47 3.46 15.11
CA ARG A 275 8.17 3.48 16.56
C ARG A 275 8.04 4.86 17.21
N TYR A 276 8.54 5.93 16.59
CA TYR A 276 8.47 7.29 17.14
C TYR A 276 7.23 8.09 16.67
N ASP A 277 6.42 7.54 15.76
CA ASP A 277 5.22 8.18 15.20
C ASP A 277 3.94 7.69 15.89
N ALA A 278 3.97 7.67 17.23
CA ALA A 278 2.80 7.34 18.04
C ALA A 278 1.76 8.47 18.02
N LEU A 279 0.51 8.14 18.36
CA LEU A 279 -0.56 9.12 18.55
C LEU A 279 -0.11 10.21 19.54
N ARG A 280 -0.30 11.49 19.17
CA ARG A 280 0.09 12.64 20.01
C ARG A 280 -0.95 12.86 21.09
N VAL A 281 -0.58 12.56 22.34
CA VAL A 281 -1.44 12.66 23.54
C VAL A 281 -0.87 13.71 24.48
N SER A 282 -1.74 14.49 25.14
CA SER A 282 -1.30 15.47 26.15
C SER A 282 -0.73 14.78 27.40
N PRO A 283 0.33 15.34 28.02
CA PRO A 283 0.80 14.89 29.33
C PRO A 283 -0.31 14.87 30.39
N GLU A 284 -1.23 15.82 30.30
CA GLU A 284 -2.37 15.99 31.19
C GLU A 284 -3.34 14.79 31.10
N LEU A 285 -3.81 14.44 29.89
CA LEU A 285 -4.67 13.27 29.68
C LEU A 285 -3.95 11.97 30.06
N ALA A 286 -2.65 11.87 29.72
CA ALA A 286 -1.87 10.69 30.03
C ALA A 286 -1.78 10.45 31.55
N GLN A 287 -1.62 11.50 32.36
CA GLN A 287 -1.62 11.39 33.82
C GLN A 287 -3.03 11.17 34.40
N GLU A 288 -4.05 11.89 33.90
CA GLU A 288 -5.45 11.77 34.34
C GLU A 288 -5.95 10.31 34.25
N LEU A 289 -5.82 9.72 33.06
CA LEU A 289 -6.28 8.37 32.79
C LEU A 289 -5.21 7.31 33.12
N GLY A 290 -3.95 7.68 33.36
CA GLY A 290 -2.87 6.72 33.59
C GLY A 290 -2.57 5.90 32.33
N ILE A 291 -2.40 6.59 31.19
CA ILE A 291 -2.16 6.00 29.88
C ILE A 291 -0.67 5.72 29.69
N TYR A 292 -0.37 4.48 29.36
CA TYR A 292 0.91 4.04 28.82
C TYR A 292 0.76 3.64 27.36
N ILE A 293 1.67 4.08 26.51
CA ILE A 293 1.72 3.71 25.09
C ILE A 293 3.07 3.05 24.82
N VAL A 294 3.02 1.88 24.17
CA VAL A 294 4.18 1.33 23.46
C VAL A 294 3.93 1.33 21.96
N SER A 295 4.85 1.92 21.22
CA SER A 295 4.88 1.91 19.75
C SER A 295 6.12 1.15 19.29
N PHE A 296 5.99 0.35 18.23
CA PHE A 296 7.07 -0.51 17.75
C PHE A 296 7.28 -0.37 16.24
N ASP A 297 8.52 -0.55 15.79
CA ASP A 297 8.84 -0.63 14.38
C ASP A 297 8.23 -1.94 13.84
N ARG A 298 7.34 -1.88 12.85
CA ARG A 298 6.79 -3.09 12.23
C ARG A 298 7.90 -3.92 11.56
N PRO A 299 7.78 -5.26 11.41
CA PRO A 299 8.86 -6.09 10.87
C PRO A 299 9.38 -5.58 9.52
N GLY A 300 10.69 -5.34 9.44
CA GLY A 300 11.38 -4.75 8.28
C GLY A 300 11.50 -3.21 8.28
N TYR A 301 10.82 -2.51 9.19
CA TYR A 301 11.01 -1.08 9.46
C TYR A 301 12.05 -0.83 10.56
N GLY A 302 12.64 0.37 10.55
CA GLY A 302 13.42 0.90 11.68
C GLY A 302 14.52 -0.07 12.13
N GLU A 303 14.43 -0.56 13.37
CA GLU A 303 15.40 -1.52 13.97
C GLU A 303 14.79 -2.90 14.31
N SER A 304 13.57 -3.17 13.85
CA SER A 304 12.92 -4.48 13.94
C SER A 304 13.38 -5.40 12.81
N ASP A 305 13.70 -6.65 13.12
CA ASP A 305 14.23 -7.58 12.14
C ASP A 305 13.20 -7.85 11.01
N PRO A 306 13.62 -7.97 9.74
CA PRO A 306 12.74 -8.30 8.64
C PRO A 306 11.98 -9.62 8.82
N HIS A 307 10.77 -9.69 8.28
CA HIS A 307 9.99 -10.92 8.19
C HIS A 307 9.59 -11.19 6.73
N PRO A 308 10.47 -11.82 5.91
CA PRO A 308 10.21 -12.03 4.47
C PRO A 308 9.01 -12.95 4.17
N ALA A 309 8.61 -13.77 5.15
CA ALA A 309 7.47 -14.68 5.11
C ALA A 309 6.21 -14.12 5.82
N ARG A 310 6.17 -12.81 6.12
CA ARG A 310 5.06 -12.15 6.81
C ARG A 310 3.73 -12.36 6.09
N THR A 311 2.70 -12.70 6.85
CA THR A 311 1.31 -12.85 6.41
C THR A 311 0.44 -11.74 6.99
N GLU A 312 -0.84 -11.70 6.61
CA GLU A 312 -1.83 -10.85 7.30
C GLU A 312 -1.95 -11.25 8.77
N LYS A 313 -1.87 -12.55 9.07
CA LYS A 313 -1.97 -13.10 10.43
C LYS A 313 -0.75 -12.81 11.31
N SER A 314 0.47 -12.96 10.79
CA SER A 314 1.67 -13.06 11.64
C SER A 314 1.93 -11.82 12.48
N ILE A 315 1.61 -10.63 11.98
CA ILE A 315 1.77 -9.37 12.70
C ILE A 315 0.85 -9.23 13.93
N ALA A 316 -0.30 -9.91 13.96
CA ALA A 316 -1.14 -9.97 15.16
C ALA A 316 -0.52 -10.85 16.26
N LEU A 317 0.25 -11.88 15.87
CA LEU A 317 1.00 -12.71 16.82
C LEU A 317 2.23 -11.96 17.34
N ASP A 318 2.97 -11.28 16.46
CA ASP A 318 4.08 -10.38 16.82
C ASP A 318 3.65 -9.34 17.87
N ILE A 319 2.42 -8.79 17.75
CA ILE A 319 1.83 -7.82 18.69
C ILE A 319 1.50 -8.48 20.05
N ALA A 320 0.98 -9.70 20.07
CA ALA A 320 0.73 -10.42 21.33
C ALA A 320 2.04 -10.77 22.05
N GLU A 321 3.04 -11.28 21.33
CA GLU A 321 4.37 -11.57 21.89
C GLU A 321 5.10 -10.31 22.40
N LEU A 322 4.93 -9.17 21.72
CA LEU A 322 5.39 -7.87 22.22
C LEU A 322 4.72 -7.51 23.55
N ALA A 323 3.39 -7.68 23.64
CA ALA A 323 2.63 -7.38 24.84
C ALA A 323 2.96 -8.31 26.03
N ASP A 324 3.24 -9.59 25.75
CA ASP A 324 3.70 -10.55 26.75
C ASP A 324 5.13 -10.25 27.22
N SER A 325 6.05 -9.99 26.29
CA SER A 325 7.45 -9.62 26.58
C SER A 325 7.56 -8.35 27.45
N LEU A 326 6.65 -7.40 27.24
CA LEU A 326 6.57 -6.15 28.01
C LEU A 326 5.62 -6.22 29.20
N HIS A 327 5.09 -7.41 29.54
CA HIS A 327 4.21 -7.62 30.70
C HIS A 327 3.03 -6.63 30.75
N LEU A 328 2.40 -6.40 29.59
CA LEU A 328 1.26 -5.48 29.52
C LEU A 328 0.05 -6.06 30.27
N GLY A 329 -0.21 -7.36 30.13
CA GLY A 329 -1.23 -8.08 30.89
C GLY A 329 -2.02 -9.06 30.02
N SER A 330 -3.08 -9.63 30.59
CA SER A 330 -4.00 -10.50 29.84
C SER A 330 -4.67 -9.76 28.68
N ARG A 331 -5.14 -8.53 28.90
CA ARG A 331 -5.75 -7.67 27.88
C ARG A 331 -5.09 -6.28 27.83
N PHE A 332 -5.01 -5.69 26.64
CA PHE A 332 -4.45 -4.36 26.36
C PHE A 332 -5.22 -3.67 25.23
N TYR A 333 -5.08 -2.36 25.09
CA TYR A 333 -5.75 -1.59 24.03
C TYR A 333 -4.91 -1.52 22.76
N LEU A 334 -5.56 -1.40 21.61
CA LEU A 334 -4.89 -1.19 20.32
C LEU A 334 -5.30 0.12 19.67
N VAL A 335 -4.31 0.80 19.06
CA VAL A 335 -4.55 1.91 18.15
C VAL A 335 -3.73 1.68 16.88
N GLY A 336 -4.37 1.66 15.72
CA GLY A 336 -3.70 1.42 14.43
C GLY A 336 -4.04 2.49 13.40
N PHE A 337 -3.02 3.13 12.82
CA PHE A 337 -3.19 4.18 11.80
C PHE A 337 -2.81 3.69 10.40
N SER A 338 -3.64 3.96 9.39
CA SER A 338 -3.34 3.71 7.97
C SER A 338 -3.09 2.21 7.70
N MET A 339 -1.90 1.84 7.21
CA MET A 339 -1.43 0.44 7.15
C MET A 339 -1.44 -0.27 8.52
N GLY A 340 -1.23 0.46 9.62
CA GLY A 340 -1.44 -0.03 10.98
C GLY A 340 -2.92 -0.21 11.34
N GLY A 341 -3.83 0.53 10.71
CA GLY A 341 -5.28 0.36 10.83
C GLY A 341 -5.77 -0.92 10.15
N GLU A 342 -5.24 -1.25 8.97
CA GLU A 342 -5.51 -2.53 8.28
C GLU A 342 -5.16 -3.74 9.18
N ILE A 343 -4.04 -3.65 9.91
CA ILE A 343 -3.56 -4.65 10.86
C ILE A 343 -4.53 -4.87 12.05
N MET A 344 -5.39 -3.90 12.38
CA MET A 344 -6.37 -4.03 13.47
C MET A 344 -7.40 -5.12 13.17
N TRP A 345 -7.81 -5.31 11.91
CA TRP A 345 -8.71 -6.41 11.53
C TRP A 345 -8.09 -7.78 11.80
N SER A 346 -6.80 -7.93 11.50
CA SER A 346 -6.04 -9.15 11.81
C SER A 346 -5.95 -9.41 13.32
N CYS A 347 -5.75 -8.35 14.11
CA CYS A 347 -5.73 -8.43 15.57
C CYS A 347 -7.10 -8.86 16.13
N LEU A 348 -8.18 -8.22 15.68
CA LEU A 348 -9.57 -8.56 16.04
C LEU A 348 -9.94 -10.00 15.67
N LYS A 349 -9.38 -10.56 14.59
CA LYS A 349 -9.63 -11.95 14.19
C LYS A 349 -8.79 -12.97 14.96
N HIS A 350 -7.53 -12.67 15.25
CA HIS A 350 -6.57 -13.68 15.70
C HIS A 350 -6.18 -13.59 17.18
N ILE A 351 -6.32 -12.42 17.81
CA ILE A 351 -6.01 -12.21 19.23
C ILE A 351 -7.11 -11.47 20.03
N PRO A 352 -8.43 -11.56 19.72
CA PRO A 352 -9.44 -10.71 20.38
C PRO A 352 -9.49 -10.90 21.90
N HIS A 353 -9.23 -12.11 22.40
CA HIS A 353 -9.10 -12.42 23.83
C HIS A 353 -7.97 -11.64 24.55
N ARG A 354 -7.08 -10.95 23.81
CA ARG A 354 -6.03 -10.05 24.31
C ARG A 354 -6.41 -8.57 24.26
N LEU A 355 -7.59 -8.20 23.76
CA LEU A 355 -7.94 -6.82 23.44
C LEU A 355 -8.93 -6.25 24.47
N ALA A 356 -8.63 -5.06 25.01
CA ALA A 356 -9.51 -4.30 25.90
C ALA A 356 -10.31 -3.20 25.18
N GLY A 357 -9.93 -2.89 23.93
CA GLY A 357 -10.56 -1.92 23.05
C GLY A 357 -9.66 -1.63 21.86
N VAL A 358 -10.23 -1.20 20.73
CA VAL A 358 -9.50 -1.00 19.46
C VAL A 358 -9.94 0.30 18.79
N SER A 359 -8.99 1.18 18.46
CA SER A 359 -9.21 2.32 17.56
C SER A 359 -8.50 2.13 16.23
N ILE A 360 -9.28 2.08 15.16
CA ILE A 360 -8.86 1.88 13.78
C ILE A 360 -8.93 3.23 13.06
N LEU A 361 -7.79 3.80 12.67
CA LEU A 361 -7.69 5.17 12.17
C LEU A 361 -7.31 5.18 10.68
N GLY A 362 -8.24 5.63 9.82
CA GLY A 362 -8.06 5.71 8.36
C GLY A 362 -7.51 4.42 7.72
N PRO A 363 -8.04 3.22 8.04
CA PRO A 363 -7.39 1.96 7.69
C PRO A 363 -7.28 1.76 6.19
N VAL A 364 -6.09 1.35 5.73
CA VAL A 364 -5.94 0.81 4.37
C VAL A 364 -6.88 -0.37 4.19
N GLY A 365 -7.56 -0.40 3.03
CA GLY A 365 -8.51 -1.44 2.67
C GLY A 365 -8.08 -2.18 1.40
N ASN A 366 -8.21 -3.50 1.41
CA ASN A 366 -7.92 -4.33 0.25
C ASN A 366 -9.17 -4.45 -0.63
N TYR A 367 -9.09 -3.89 -1.85
CA TYR A 367 -10.18 -3.86 -2.83
C TYR A 367 -10.69 -5.27 -3.26
N TRP A 368 -9.90 -6.32 -3.00
CA TRP A 368 -10.22 -7.72 -3.29
C TRP A 368 -10.72 -8.53 -2.07
N TRP A 369 -10.95 -7.92 -0.91
CA TRP A 369 -11.61 -8.61 0.21
C TRP A 369 -13.01 -9.10 -0.20
N SER A 370 -13.32 -10.35 0.18
CA SER A 370 -14.63 -10.97 -0.04
C SER A 370 -15.77 -10.20 0.66
N GLY A 371 -16.98 -10.30 0.11
CA GLY A 371 -18.18 -9.68 0.67
C GLY A 371 -18.43 -8.23 0.29
N PHE A 372 -17.47 -7.49 -0.29
CA PHE A 372 -17.76 -6.18 -0.86
C PHE A 372 -18.63 -6.33 -2.14
N PRO A 373 -19.70 -5.54 -2.30
CA PRO A 373 -20.35 -5.33 -3.59
C PRO A 373 -19.34 -4.76 -4.59
N SER A 374 -19.42 -5.20 -5.85
CA SER A 374 -18.44 -4.79 -6.87
C SER A 374 -18.40 -3.28 -7.10
N ASN A 375 -19.54 -2.57 -6.99
CA ASN A 375 -19.55 -1.12 -7.06
C ASN A 375 -18.78 -0.49 -5.88
N VAL A 376 -18.90 -0.99 -4.65
CA VAL A 376 -18.17 -0.44 -3.49
C VAL A 376 -16.66 -0.58 -3.66
N SER A 377 -16.17 -1.77 -4.07
CA SER A 377 -14.75 -1.97 -4.37
C SER A 377 -14.27 -1.14 -5.56
N TRP A 378 -15.05 -1.02 -6.64
CA TRP A 378 -14.61 -0.29 -7.83
C TRP A 378 -14.73 1.23 -7.69
N ASP A 379 -15.75 1.75 -6.99
CA ASP A 379 -15.88 3.18 -6.69
C ASP A 379 -14.70 3.64 -5.83
N ALA A 380 -14.29 2.84 -4.83
CA ALA A 380 -13.07 3.09 -4.07
C ALA A 380 -11.80 2.94 -4.94
N TRP A 381 -11.73 1.89 -5.77
CA TRP A 381 -10.58 1.66 -6.66
C TRP A 381 -10.31 2.84 -7.61
N TYR A 382 -11.36 3.39 -8.23
CA TYR A 382 -11.25 4.43 -9.24
C TYR A 382 -11.04 5.84 -8.66
N GLN A 383 -11.21 6.04 -7.34
CA GLN A 383 -10.76 7.25 -6.64
C GLN A 383 -9.22 7.33 -6.54
N GLN A 384 -8.51 6.20 -6.50
CA GLN A 384 -7.05 6.19 -6.58
C GLN A 384 -6.57 6.74 -7.92
N ILE A 385 -5.50 7.56 -7.91
CA ILE A 385 -4.89 8.00 -9.17
C ILE A 385 -4.20 6.85 -9.90
N PRO A 386 -4.07 6.88 -11.25
CA PRO A 386 -3.74 5.68 -12.04
C PRO A 386 -2.41 4.99 -11.71
N GLN A 387 -1.45 5.69 -11.09
CA GLN A 387 -0.18 5.10 -10.68
C GLN A 387 -0.31 4.12 -9.50
N ASP A 388 -1.18 4.43 -8.52
CA ASP A 388 -1.48 3.52 -7.42
C ASP A 388 -2.30 2.32 -7.89
N GLN A 389 -3.30 2.56 -8.75
CA GLN A 389 -4.06 1.47 -9.39
C GLN A 389 -3.14 0.44 -10.06
N TRP A 390 -2.04 0.85 -10.68
CA TRP A 390 -1.04 -0.09 -11.21
C TRP A 390 -0.13 -0.69 -10.14
N ALA A 391 0.40 0.11 -9.21
CA ALA A 391 1.32 -0.38 -8.18
C ALA A 391 0.66 -1.39 -7.22
N VAL A 392 -0.60 -1.14 -6.85
CA VAL A 392 -1.48 -2.03 -6.06
C VAL A 392 -1.84 -3.29 -6.85
N ARG A 393 -2.20 -3.17 -8.14
CA ARG A 393 -2.44 -4.34 -9.02
C ARG A 393 -1.21 -5.23 -9.16
N VAL A 394 -0.01 -4.66 -9.24
CA VAL A 394 1.24 -5.43 -9.24
C VAL A 394 1.45 -6.14 -7.90
N ALA A 395 1.19 -5.47 -6.77
CA ALA A 395 1.29 -6.09 -5.46
C ALA A 395 0.34 -7.30 -5.29
N HIS A 396 -0.91 -7.19 -5.77
CA HIS A 396 -1.87 -8.28 -5.68
C HIS A 396 -1.59 -9.45 -6.63
N HIS A 397 -1.34 -9.18 -7.92
CA HIS A 397 -1.25 -10.21 -8.96
C HIS A 397 0.18 -10.72 -9.21
N ALA A 398 1.20 -9.88 -8.96
CA ALA A 398 2.61 -10.23 -9.20
C ALA A 398 3.52 -9.68 -8.07
N PRO A 399 3.30 -10.07 -6.79
CA PRO A 399 4.01 -9.51 -5.64
C PRO A 399 5.55 -9.60 -5.73
N TRP A 400 6.07 -10.57 -6.49
CA TRP A 400 7.50 -10.72 -6.77
C TRP A 400 8.09 -9.60 -7.66
N LEU A 401 7.27 -8.72 -8.23
CA LEU A 401 7.66 -7.54 -9.01
C LEU A 401 7.45 -6.22 -8.27
N THR A 402 6.85 -6.20 -7.08
CA THR A 402 6.46 -4.95 -6.39
C THR A 402 7.63 -4.02 -6.10
N TYR A 403 8.80 -4.58 -5.75
CA TYR A 403 10.05 -3.82 -5.62
C TYR A 403 10.51 -3.24 -6.96
N TRP A 404 10.56 -4.07 -8.01
CA TRP A 404 10.99 -3.62 -9.33
C TRP A 404 10.09 -2.49 -9.84
N TRP A 405 8.77 -2.68 -9.81
CA TRP A 405 7.80 -1.70 -10.28
C TRP A 405 8.01 -0.32 -9.64
N ASN A 406 8.00 -0.26 -8.31
CA ASN A 406 8.09 1.00 -7.57
C ASN A 406 9.51 1.63 -7.55
N THR A 407 10.50 1.00 -8.17
CA THR A 407 11.87 1.55 -8.33
C THR A 407 12.22 1.93 -9.78
N GLN A 408 11.28 1.82 -10.72
CA GLN A 408 11.51 2.25 -12.11
C GLN A 408 11.50 3.79 -12.26
N LYS A 409 12.14 4.25 -13.34
CA LYS A 409 12.30 5.69 -13.67
C LYS A 409 11.55 6.14 -14.92
N PHE A 410 10.96 5.20 -15.67
CA PHE A 410 10.23 5.47 -16.91
C PHE A 410 8.71 5.46 -16.73
N PHE A 411 8.23 5.09 -15.54
CA PHE A 411 6.87 5.31 -15.05
C PHE A 411 6.94 5.59 -13.53
N PRO A 412 5.94 6.24 -12.92
CA PRO A 412 5.95 6.55 -11.50
C PRO A 412 5.68 5.33 -10.61
N ALA A 413 6.26 5.35 -9.40
CA ALA A 413 5.89 4.47 -8.30
C ALA A 413 4.50 4.83 -7.74
N SER A 414 4.05 4.10 -6.70
CA SER A 414 2.92 4.53 -5.86
C SER A 414 3.12 5.97 -5.35
N SER A 415 2.02 6.72 -5.31
CA SER A 415 1.94 8.09 -4.81
C SER A 415 2.42 8.25 -3.38
N VAL A 416 2.18 7.24 -2.54
CA VAL A 416 2.59 7.22 -1.14
C VAL A 416 4.10 7.06 -1.02
N ILE A 417 4.70 6.15 -1.82
CA ILE A 417 6.16 5.96 -1.88
C ILE A 417 6.87 7.21 -2.44
N SER A 418 6.26 7.87 -3.43
CA SER A 418 6.82 9.03 -4.13
C SER A 418 6.46 10.39 -3.51
N PHE A 419 5.69 10.43 -2.42
CA PHE A 419 5.12 11.65 -1.82
C PHE A 419 4.47 12.60 -2.84
N ASN A 420 3.58 12.06 -3.69
CA ASN A 420 2.86 12.86 -4.67
C ASN A 420 1.82 13.76 -3.97
N PRO A 421 1.90 15.10 -4.04
CA PRO A 421 0.95 15.98 -3.36
C PRO A 421 -0.48 15.90 -3.91
N ALA A 422 -0.71 15.25 -5.06
CA ALA A 422 -2.04 15.05 -5.64
C ALA A 422 -2.94 14.07 -4.87
N ILE A 423 -2.42 13.36 -3.85
CA ILE A 423 -3.19 12.50 -2.94
C ILE A 423 -3.39 13.12 -1.54
N LEU A 424 -3.17 14.43 -1.38
CA LEU A 424 -3.36 15.12 -0.10
C LEU A 424 -4.62 15.99 -0.14
N SER A 425 -5.46 15.90 0.89
CA SER A 425 -6.58 16.82 1.06
C SER A 425 -6.11 18.26 1.36
N ARG A 426 -7.05 19.20 1.42
CA ARG A 426 -6.74 20.58 1.85
C ARG A 426 -6.19 20.62 3.28
N GLU A 427 -6.73 19.81 4.17
CA GLU A 427 -6.26 19.72 5.56
C GLU A 427 -4.94 18.95 5.65
N ASP A 428 -4.77 17.85 4.91
CA ASP A 428 -3.49 17.12 4.86
C ASP A 428 -2.35 18.02 4.38
N THR A 429 -2.63 18.91 3.42
CA THR A 429 -1.68 19.90 2.91
C THR A 429 -1.22 20.87 4.02
N ALA A 430 -2.08 21.21 4.98
CA ALA A 430 -1.70 22.01 6.14
C ALA A 430 -0.83 21.23 7.14
N MET A 431 -0.98 19.91 7.23
CA MET A 431 -0.20 19.03 8.11
C MET A 431 1.22 18.73 7.60
N ILE A 432 1.54 19.02 6.32
CA ILE A 432 2.86 18.71 5.71
C ILE A 432 4.06 19.11 6.57
N PRO A 433 4.15 20.32 7.18
CA PRO A 433 5.32 20.72 7.99
C PRO A 433 5.55 19.80 9.20
N MET A 434 4.46 19.38 9.86
CA MET A 434 4.49 18.45 10.99
C MET A 434 4.79 17.02 10.53
N PHE A 435 4.15 16.56 9.45
CA PHE A 435 4.41 15.26 8.84
C PHE A 435 5.87 15.10 8.41
N ALA A 436 6.49 16.18 7.92
CA ALA A 436 7.89 16.22 7.50
C ALA A 436 8.90 16.34 8.67
N SER A 437 8.49 16.86 9.83
CA SER A 437 9.35 16.93 11.02
C SER A 437 9.39 15.64 11.84
N ARG A 438 8.57 14.63 11.50
CA ARG A 438 8.51 13.34 12.23
C ARG A 438 9.88 12.64 12.27
N PRO A 439 10.35 12.16 13.44
CA PRO A 439 11.67 11.54 13.61
C PRO A 439 11.84 10.14 12.98
N CYS A 440 10.93 9.72 12.10
CA CYS A 440 10.95 8.46 11.37
C CYS A 440 11.55 8.55 9.95
N ALA A 441 11.68 9.76 9.39
CA ALA A 441 12.29 9.96 8.08
C ALA A 441 13.70 9.34 8.01
N SER A 442 14.02 8.69 6.88
CA SER A 442 15.20 7.83 6.64
C SER A 442 15.35 6.58 7.54
N LYS A 443 15.07 6.67 8.84
CA LYS A 443 15.13 5.54 9.78
C LYS A 443 14.13 4.44 9.43
N ALA A 444 12.89 4.80 9.10
CA ALA A 444 11.84 3.86 8.70
C ALA A 444 12.32 2.87 7.62
N ARG A 445 13.03 3.37 6.61
CA ARG A 445 13.53 2.61 5.45
C ARG A 445 14.96 2.08 5.59
N GLN A 446 15.64 2.23 6.74
CA GLN A 446 17.10 2.08 6.84
C GLN A 446 17.63 0.67 6.53
N GLN A 447 16.83 -0.36 6.77
CA GLN A 447 17.14 -1.75 6.45
C GLN A 447 16.86 -2.10 4.97
N GLY A 448 16.28 -1.18 4.20
CA GLY A 448 15.95 -1.33 2.78
C GLY A 448 14.44 -1.26 2.52
N GLU A 449 14.08 -0.64 1.39
CA GLU A 449 12.67 -0.40 1.04
C GLU A 449 11.88 -1.68 0.72
N HIS A 450 12.54 -2.80 0.40
CA HIS A 450 11.85 -4.04 0.06
C HIS A 450 11.11 -4.63 1.26
N GLU A 451 11.79 -4.80 2.40
CA GLU A 451 11.21 -5.43 3.59
C GLU A 451 10.33 -4.48 4.43
N SER A 452 10.36 -3.19 4.14
CA SER A 452 9.45 -2.17 4.69
C SER A 452 8.29 -1.91 3.72
N LEU A 453 8.46 -0.95 2.80
CA LEU A 453 7.39 -0.42 1.94
C LEU A 453 6.78 -1.48 1.02
N HIS A 454 7.62 -2.26 0.33
CA HIS A 454 7.12 -3.20 -0.66
C HIS A 454 6.51 -4.45 0.01
N ARG A 455 7.04 -4.89 1.16
CA ARG A 455 6.47 -5.96 1.99
C ARG A 455 5.11 -5.56 2.55
N ASP A 456 4.89 -4.29 2.89
CA ASP A 456 3.57 -3.76 3.23
C ASP A 456 2.59 -3.89 2.06
N MET A 457 2.95 -3.40 0.87
CA MET A 457 2.09 -3.53 -0.31
C MET A 457 1.76 -5.00 -0.65
N ILE A 458 2.75 -5.91 -0.55
CA ILE A 458 2.59 -7.35 -0.83
C ILE A 458 1.63 -8.04 0.15
N VAL A 459 1.60 -7.60 1.42
CA VAL A 459 0.75 -8.22 2.45
C VAL A 459 -0.65 -7.58 2.48
N GLY A 460 -0.74 -6.26 2.56
CA GLY A 460 -2.03 -5.55 2.68
C GLY A 460 -2.93 -5.79 1.47
N PHE A 461 -2.43 -5.43 0.27
CA PHE A 461 -3.10 -5.71 -0.99
C PHE A 461 -2.93 -7.17 -1.49
N GLY A 462 -2.42 -8.06 -0.65
CA GLY A 462 -2.23 -9.47 -0.97
C GLY A 462 -3.53 -10.27 -1.09
N LYS A 463 -3.41 -11.60 -1.11
CA LYS A 463 -4.55 -12.52 -1.11
C LYS A 463 -4.78 -13.03 0.32
N TRP A 464 -5.58 -12.29 1.08
CA TRP A 464 -5.98 -12.68 2.43
C TRP A 464 -6.91 -13.91 2.36
N GLY A 465 -6.84 -14.80 3.35
CA GLY A 465 -7.68 -16.01 3.38
C GLY A 465 -9.14 -15.78 3.83
N TRP A 466 -9.54 -14.52 4.00
CA TRP A 466 -10.77 -14.07 4.67
C TRP A 466 -10.97 -12.56 4.47
N SER A 467 -12.11 -12.02 4.88
CA SER A 467 -12.46 -10.59 4.86
C SER A 467 -12.98 -10.08 6.21
N PRO A 468 -12.71 -8.80 6.58
CA PRO A 468 -13.34 -8.17 7.75
C PRO A 468 -14.87 -8.22 7.71
N LEU A 469 -15.48 -8.22 6.53
CA LEU A 469 -16.95 -8.28 6.33
C LEU A 469 -17.58 -9.63 6.72
N GLU A 470 -16.76 -10.64 7.00
CA GLU A 470 -17.15 -11.98 7.45
C GLU A 470 -17.10 -12.10 8.99
N MET A 471 -16.74 -11.04 9.71
CA MET A 471 -16.55 -11.08 11.16
C MET A 471 -17.84 -10.79 11.94
N GLU A 472 -18.22 -11.73 12.79
CA GLU A 472 -19.13 -11.47 13.92
C GLU A 472 -18.43 -10.63 14.99
N ASN A 473 -19.17 -10.08 15.96
CA ASN A 473 -18.55 -9.34 17.06
C ASN A 473 -17.60 -10.27 17.84
N PRO A 474 -16.29 -10.00 17.90
CA PRO A 474 -15.35 -10.88 18.59
C PRO A 474 -15.40 -10.74 20.13
N PHE A 475 -16.21 -9.82 20.66
CA PHE A 475 -16.38 -9.56 22.09
C PHE A 475 -17.78 -10.01 22.57
N PRO A 476 -17.88 -10.89 23.58
CA PRO A 476 -19.15 -11.25 24.20
C PRO A 476 -19.73 -10.06 25.00
N GLY A 477 -20.91 -9.58 24.61
CA GLY A 477 -21.52 -8.40 25.24
C GLY A 477 -20.65 -7.15 25.08
N ASP A 478 -20.61 -6.32 26.12
CA ASP A 478 -19.91 -5.03 26.14
C ASP A 478 -18.45 -5.16 26.62
N GLU A 479 -17.77 -6.27 26.29
CA GLU A 479 -16.44 -6.62 26.82
C GLU A 479 -15.28 -5.77 26.30
N ALA A 480 -15.42 -5.13 25.14
CA ALA A 480 -14.49 -4.17 24.55
C ALA A 480 -15.12 -3.47 23.34
N ASP A 481 -14.81 -2.19 23.15
CA ASP A 481 -15.30 -1.40 22.01
C ASP A 481 -14.33 -1.37 20.82
N VAL A 482 -14.89 -1.19 19.62
CA VAL A 482 -14.13 -1.02 18.36
C VAL A 482 -14.59 0.26 17.67
N HIS A 483 -13.69 1.24 17.59
CA HIS A 483 -13.94 2.52 16.95
C HIS A 483 -13.23 2.60 15.59
N LEU A 484 -13.95 2.92 14.53
CA LEU A 484 -13.42 3.13 13.18
C LEU A 484 -13.54 4.61 12.84
N TRP A 485 -12.40 5.30 12.80
CA TRP A 485 -12.30 6.72 12.48
C TRP A 485 -11.82 6.91 11.03
N HIS A 486 -12.47 7.78 10.24
CA HIS A 486 -12.04 8.07 8.87
C HIS A 486 -12.33 9.53 8.47
N GLY A 487 -11.39 10.16 7.76
CA GLY A 487 -11.60 11.48 7.15
C GLY A 487 -12.45 11.41 5.89
N ALA A 488 -13.48 12.25 5.78
CA ALA A 488 -14.37 12.27 4.61
C ALA A 488 -13.68 12.82 3.33
N GLU A 489 -12.60 13.61 3.48
CA GLU A 489 -11.74 14.10 2.39
C GLU A 489 -10.43 13.28 2.25
N ASP A 490 -10.38 12.03 2.75
CA ASP A 490 -9.18 11.18 2.61
C ASP A 490 -8.92 10.79 1.15
N LEU A 491 -7.87 11.39 0.56
CA LEU A 491 -7.41 11.15 -0.81
C LEU A 491 -6.27 10.12 -0.92
N ILE A 492 -5.80 9.57 0.22
CA ILE A 492 -4.79 8.49 0.27
C ILE A 492 -5.50 7.13 0.34
N VAL A 493 -6.55 7.04 1.17
CA VAL A 493 -7.32 5.83 1.43
C VAL A 493 -8.81 6.13 1.31
N PRO A 494 -9.45 5.79 0.17
CA PRO A 494 -10.85 6.12 -0.08
C PRO A 494 -11.84 5.60 0.98
N VAL A 495 -12.45 6.53 1.71
CA VAL A 495 -13.38 6.32 2.84
C VAL A 495 -14.58 5.40 2.55
N GLY A 496 -14.90 5.17 1.27
CA GLY A 496 -16.01 4.31 0.83
C GLY A 496 -15.96 2.87 1.36
N LEU A 497 -14.76 2.29 1.53
CA LEU A 497 -14.63 0.94 2.11
C LEU A 497 -14.99 0.93 3.60
N SER A 498 -14.49 1.91 4.37
CA SER A 498 -14.80 2.07 5.80
C SER A 498 -16.29 2.31 6.05
N ARG A 499 -16.94 3.17 5.25
CA ARG A 499 -18.39 3.39 5.29
C ARG A 499 -19.19 2.09 5.12
N TYR A 500 -18.78 1.23 4.18
CA TYR A 500 -19.46 -0.06 3.96
C TYR A 500 -19.16 -1.08 5.06
N ILE A 501 -17.92 -1.14 5.56
CA ILE A 501 -17.56 -1.99 6.70
C ILE A 501 -18.42 -1.64 7.92
N ALA A 502 -18.54 -0.35 8.27
CA ALA A 502 -19.38 0.12 9.36
C ALA A 502 -20.87 -0.26 9.18
N GLN A 503 -21.41 -0.14 7.97
CA GLN A 503 -22.78 -0.56 7.66
C GLN A 503 -22.99 -2.07 7.77
N ARG A 504 -21.95 -2.88 7.49
CA ARG A 504 -22.01 -4.35 7.53
C ARG A 504 -21.75 -4.92 8.92
N LEU A 505 -20.97 -4.23 9.74
CA LEU A 505 -20.51 -4.65 11.07
C LEU A 505 -21.06 -3.69 12.15
N PRO A 506 -22.31 -3.86 12.63
CA PRO A 506 -22.96 -2.93 13.54
C PRO A 506 -22.35 -2.87 14.96
N TRP A 507 -21.35 -3.72 15.24
CA TRP A 507 -20.52 -3.69 16.45
C TRP A 507 -19.30 -2.74 16.32
N VAL A 508 -19.07 -2.15 15.14
CA VAL A 508 -18.03 -1.14 14.92
C VAL A 508 -18.65 0.26 15.08
N GLN A 509 -18.21 1.00 16.09
CA GLN A 509 -18.58 2.41 16.28
C GLN A 509 -17.88 3.26 15.22
N TYR A 510 -18.62 3.84 14.27
CA TYR A 510 -18.05 4.58 13.15
C TYR A 510 -18.06 6.11 13.37
N HIS A 511 -16.90 6.72 13.17
CA HIS A 511 -16.62 8.14 13.41
C HIS A 511 -16.08 8.77 12.14
N GLU A 512 -16.96 9.40 11.36
CA GLU A 512 -16.57 10.09 10.12
C GLU A 512 -16.31 11.58 10.39
N LEU A 513 -15.14 12.06 10.01
CA LEU A 513 -14.70 13.44 10.20
C LEU A 513 -14.95 14.25 8.90
N PRO A 514 -15.96 15.16 8.86
CA PRO A 514 -16.53 15.61 7.57
C PRO A 514 -15.65 16.47 6.67
N THR A 515 -14.54 17.04 7.17
CA THR A 515 -13.62 17.90 6.39
C THR A 515 -12.18 17.39 6.34
N THR A 516 -11.85 16.35 7.12
CA THR A 516 -10.45 15.96 7.33
C THR A 516 -9.97 15.00 6.25
N GLY A 517 -8.68 15.08 5.93
CA GLY A 517 -7.99 14.10 5.09
C GLY A 517 -7.42 12.92 5.88
N HIS A 518 -6.41 12.25 5.31
CA HIS A 518 -5.76 11.08 5.90
C HIS A 518 -4.99 11.38 7.19
N LEU A 519 -4.41 12.59 7.30
CA LEU A 519 -3.47 12.96 8.36
C LEU A 519 -4.17 13.45 9.64
N PHE A 520 -5.49 13.25 9.76
CA PHE A 520 -6.30 13.68 10.90
C PHE A 520 -5.73 13.28 12.29
N PRO A 521 -5.13 12.09 12.53
CA PRO A 521 -4.64 11.71 13.87
C PRO A 521 -3.44 12.53 14.34
N MET A 522 -2.84 13.34 13.47
CA MET A 522 -1.72 14.22 13.79
C MET A 522 -2.17 15.60 14.29
N ALA A 523 -3.44 15.96 14.05
CA ALA A 523 -4.02 17.24 14.45
C ALA A 523 -3.93 17.45 15.97
N ASP A 524 -3.63 18.68 16.40
CA ASP A 524 -3.50 19.01 17.81
C ASP A 524 -4.83 18.71 18.56
N GLY A 525 -4.74 17.93 19.65
CA GLY A 525 -5.88 17.48 20.43
C GLY A 525 -6.64 16.25 19.87
N MET A 526 -6.46 15.87 18.60
CA MET A 526 -7.18 14.71 18.03
C MET A 526 -6.79 13.39 18.69
N GLY A 527 -5.52 13.24 19.10
CA GLY A 527 -5.08 12.06 19.86
C GLY A 527 -5.77 11.93 21.22
N ASP A 528 -6.05 13.06 21.88
CA ASP A 528 -6.78 13.08 23.15
C ASP A 528 -8.25 12.69 22.94
N VAL A 529 -8.89 13.20 21.89
CA VAL A 529 -10.28 12.83 21.52
C VAL A 529 -10.39 11.33 21.26
N ILE A 530 -9.52 10.78 20.40
CA ILE A 530 -9.52 9.34 20.06
C ILE A 530 -9.35 8.47 21.31
N LEU A 531 -8.48 8.85 22.25
CA LEU A 531 -8.28 8.08 23.48
C LEU A 531 -9.40 8.29 24.51
N ARG A 532 -9.97 9.49 24.66
CA ARG A 532 -11.15 9.68 25.54
C ARG A 532 -12.33 8.84 25.04
N THR A 533 -12.64 8.87 23.74
CA THR A 533 -13.69 8.01 23.16
C THR A 533 -13.43 6.53 23.42
N MET A 534 -12.21 6.03 23.17
CA MET A 534 -11.87 4.60 23.33
C MET A 534 -11.80 4.13 24.79
N LEU A 535 -11.47 5.01 25.74
CA LEU A 535 -11.24 4.64 27.15
C LEU A 535 -12.42 4.98 28.07
N LEU A 536 -13.27 5.94 27.68
CA LEU A 536 -14.37 6.48 28.49
C LEU A 536 -15.75 6.37 27.81
N GLY A 537 -15.81 6.02 26.52
CA GLY A 537 -17.06 5.97 25.75
C GLY A 537 -17.64 7.34 25.39
N GLU A 538 -16.85 8.41 25.47
CA GLU A 538 -17.23 9.77 25.05
C GLU A 538 -17.53 9.83 23.54
N LYS A 539 -18.64 10.47 23.15
CA LYS A 539 -19.20 10.50 21.78
C LYS A 539 -19.34 11.91 21.24
#